data_AF-A0A8S3ZE98-F1
#
_entry.id   AF-A0A8S3ZE98-F1
#
_cell.length_a   1.000
_cell.length_b   1.000
_cell.length_c   1.000
_cell.angle_alpha   90.00
_cell.angle_beta   90.00
_cell.angle_gamma   90.00
#
_symmetry.space_group_name_H-M   'P 1'
#
loop_
_entity.id
_entity.type
_entity.pdbx_description
1 polymer ?
#
loop_
_entity_poly.entity_id
_entity_poly.type
_entity_poly.pdbx_seq_one_letter_code
_entity_poly.pdbx_strand_id
1 'polypeptide(L)'
;KICGDTTCTANKICQKNAYGDYSCQCPEGRTGDMCTTVIPLCSGSACPIERPMTFAGRSYGRWKLEHSTKTRFSLRFRIRTRQSSAILMSARGQLDYSILQLERGNLLYKFDCGSGEGQVKIPVDLSDGQWHTIQLDRHGRQAELALDSSYTAVGVSPGIHAVLNVDSEEIFFGAEVDVFPNGYPDIRRGFE
;
A
#
# COMPACT_ATOMS: atom_id res chain seq x y z
N LYS A 1 3.68 20.89 -6.27
CA LYS A 1 3.26 20.34 -7.58
C LYS A 1 2.37 21.39 -8.25
N ILE A 2 2.75 21.87 -9.44
CA ILE A 2 2.03 22.90 -10.20
C ILE A 2 0.75 22.29 -10.78
N CYS A 3 -0.33 23.05 -10.82
CA CYS A 3 -1.68 22.66 -11.23
C CYS A 3 -2.29 23.77 -12.10
N GLY A 4 -2.19 23.64 -13.43
CA GLY A 4 -2.42 24.79 -14.32
C GLY A 4 -1.48 25.93 -13.96
N ASP A 5 -2.04 27.11 -13.67
CA ASP A 5 -1.27 28.31 -13.30
C ASP A 5 -1.05 28.47 -11.78
N THR A 6 -1.51 27.52 -10.96
CA THR A 6 -1.45 27.64 -9.49
C THR A 6 -0.76 26.44 -8.83
N THR A 7 -0.16 26.66 -7.66
CA THR A 7 0.52 25.59 -6.90
C THR A 7 -0.39 25.12 -5.76
N CYS A 8 -0.76 23.84 -5.74
CA CYS A 8 -1.59 23.31 -4.65
C CYS A 8 -0.78 23.17 -3.34
N THR A 9 -1.42 23.49 -2.21
CA THR A 9 -0.92 23.13 -0.88
C THR A 9 -0.80 21.61 -0.73
N ALA A 10 0.08 21.14 0.16
CA ALA A 10 0.39 19.71 0.31
C ALA A 10 -0.84 18.81 0.54
N ASN A 11 -1.89 19.36 1.16
CA ASN A 11 -3.11 18.63 1.49
C ASN A 11 -4.19 18.66 0.38
N LYS A 12 -3.97 19.39 -0.71
CA LYS A 12 -4.90 19.51 -1.85
C LYS A 12 -4.42 18.73 -3.05
N ILE A 13 -5.37 18.34 -3.90
CA ILE A 13 -5.17 17.53 -5.08
C ILE A 13 -5.47 18.38 -6.31
N CYS A 14 -4.53 18.38 -7.25
CA CYS A 14 -4.77 18.96 -8.56
C CYS A 14 -5.72 18.05 -9.36
N GLN A 15 -6.90 18.56 -9.72
CA GLN A 15 -7.85 17.88 -10.60
C GLN A 15 -8.20 18.78 -11.78
N LYS A 16 -8.35 18.15 -12.94
CA LYS A 16 -8.82 18.78 -14.18
C LYS A 16 -10.33 18.55 -14.30
N ASN A 17 -11.10 19.62 -14.50
CA ASN A 17 -12.55 19.54 -14.69
C ASN A 17 -12.90 19.07 -16.12
N ALA A 18 -14.18 18.79 -16.38
CA ALA A 18 -14.67 18.35 -17.70
C ALA A 18 -14.48 19.39 -18.82
N TYR A 19 -14.28 20.66 -18.46
CA TYR A 19 -14.06 21.78 -19.38
C TYR A 19 -12.57 22.02 -19.66
N GLY A 20 -11.68 21.33 -18.96
CA GLY A 20 -10.24 21.40 -19.14
C GLY A 20 -9.49 22.30 -18.14
N ASP A 21 -10.16 22.94 -17.19
CA ASP A 21 -9.54 23.78 -16.18
C ASP A 21 -8.96 22.98 -15.03
N TYR A 22 -7.85 23.45 -14.49
CA TYR A 22 -7.17 22.86 -13.34
C TYR A 22 -7.63 23.55 -12.06
N SER A 23 -7.96 22.76 -11.03
CA SER A 23 -8.33 23.27 -9.71
C SER A 23 -7.72 22.44 -8.60
N CYS A 24 -7.33 23.10 -7.50
CA CYS A 24 -6.84 22.44 -6.30
C CYS A 24 -8.03 22.14 -5.37
N GLN A 25 -8.45 20.88 -5.31
CA GLN A 25 -9.58 20.45 -4.50
C GLN A 25 -9.13 19.58 -3.33
N CYS A 26 -9.95 19.49 -2.29
CA CYS A 26 -9.67 18.54 -1.24
C CYS A 26 -9.76 17.11 -1.79
N PRO A 27 -8.97 16.17 -1.23
CA PRO A 27 -9.16 14.76 -1.46
C PRO A 27 -10.63 14.38 -1.18
N GLU A 28 -11.21 13.50 -1.98
CA GLU A 28 -12.51 12.88 -1.67
C GLU A 28 -12.60 12.47 -0.18
N GLY A 29 -13.69 12.90 0.48
CA GLY A 29 -13.96 12.62 1.89
C GLY A 29 -13.35 13.63 2.87
N ARG A 30 -12.78 14.73 2.36
CA ARG A 30 -12.21 15.81 3.18
C ARG A 30 -12.72 17.18 2.71
N THR A 31 -12.81 18.12 3.64
CA THR A 31 -13.24 19.51 3.37
C THR A 31 -12.47 20.53 4.22
N GLY A 32 -12.72 21.81 3.97
CA GLY A 32 -12.07 22.95 4.61
C GLY A 32 -10.78 23.38 3.91
N ASP A 33 -10.23 24.53 4.31
CA ASP A 33 -9.10 25.16 3.61
C ASP A 33 -7.83 24.31 3.59
N MET A 34 -7.63 23.51 4.64
CA MET A 34 -6.48 22.62 4.82
C MET A 34 -6.83 21.13 4.66
N CYS A 35 -8.07 20.80 4.24
CA CYS A 35 -8.55 19.43 4.06
C CYS A 35 -8.39 18.52 5.28
N THR A 36 -8.48 19.08 6.48
CA THR A 36 -8.33 18.37 7.75
C THR A 36 -9.62 17.72 8.22
N THR A 37 -10.76 18.33 7.91
CA THR A 37 -12.08 17.85 8.32
C THR A 37 -12.52 16.69 7.42
N VAL A 38 -12.82 15.55 8.01
CA VAL A 38 -13.37 14.38 7.30
C VAL A 38 -14.86 14.56 7.15
N ILE A 39 -15.36 14.42 5.91
CA ILE A 39 -16.79 14.39 5.62
C ILE A 39 -17.17 13.03 5.02
N PRO A 40 -18.36 12.50 5.37
CA PRO A 40 -18.91 11.36 4.66
C PRO A 40 -19.09 11.72 3.18
N LEU A 41 -18.65 10.82 2.28
CA LEU A 41 -18.80 10.99 0.83
C LEU A 41 -20.24 10.85 0.33
N CYS A 42 -21.18 10.57 1.24
CA CYS A 42 -22.59 10.41 0.94
C CYS A 42 -23.44 10.94 2.11
N SER A 43 -24.66 11.39 1.78
CA SER A 43 -25.70 11.75 2.75
C SER A 43 -26.83 10.73 2.67
N GLY A 44 -27.11 10.02 3.78
CA GLY A 44 -28.20 9.04 3.89
C GLY A 44 -27.83 7.76 4.64
N SER A 45 -28.84 6.93 4.92
CA SER A 45 -28.74 5.69 5.72
C SER A 45 -28.08 4.50 4.99
N ALA A 46 -27.86 4.61 3.68
CA ALA A 46 -27.18 3.60 2.86
C ALA A 46 -25.72 3.95 2.53
N CYS A 47 -25.16 4.99 3.15
CA CYS A 47 -23.78 5.41 2.92
C CYS A 47 -22.83 4.35 3.51
N PRO A 48 -22.06 3.61 2.68
CA PRO A 48 -20.99 2.79 3.20
C PRO A 48 -19.97 3.78 3.75
N ILE A 49 -19.91 3.92 5.08
CA ILE A 49 -18.89 4.75 5.70
C ILE A 49 -17.58 3.96 5.55
N GLU A 50 -16.92 4.09 4.40
CA GLU A 50 -15.54 3.69 4.24
C GLU A 50 -14.74 4.57 5.20
N ARG A 51 -14.33 4.01 6.33
CA ARG A 51 -13.41 4.64 7.29
C ARG A 51 -12.01 4.11 6.99
N PRO A 52 -11.29 4.70 6.02
CA PRO A 52 -9.96 4.21 5.69
C PRO A 52 -9.03 4.41 6.87
N MET A 53 -8.17 3.41 7.12
CA MET A 53 -7.07 3.56 8.05
C MET A 53 -6.07 4.57 7.46
N THR A 54 -5.64 5.54 8.25
CA THR A 54 -4.64 6.53 7.84
C THR A 54 -3.29 6.18 8.44
N PHE A 55 -2.26 6.13 7.60
CA PHE A 55 -0.88 5.95 8.03
C PHE A 55 -0.10 7.25 7.80
N ALA A 56 0.71 7.66 8.78
CA ALA A 56 1.54 8.84 8.72
C ALA A 56 2.83 8.62 9.53
N GLY A 57 3.97 8.96 8.93
CA GLY A 57 5.29 8.74 9.52
C GLY A 57 5.50 7.28 9.90
N ARG A 58 5.77 7.04 11.19
CA ARG A 58 6.07 5.72 11.78
C ARG A 58 4.83 4.98 12.30
N SER A 59 3.64 5.24 11.77
CA SER A 59 2.45 4.49 12.17
C SER A 59 2.31 3.18 11.40
N TYR A 60 1.78 2.15 12.06
CA TYR A 60 1.56 0.84 11.44
C TYR A 60 0.30 0.18 12.01
N GLY A 61 -0.23 -0.77 11.26
CA GLY A 61 -1.31 -1.66 11.68
C GLY A 61 -0.79 -3.10 11.68
N ARG A 62 -1.19 -3.89 12.67
CA ARG A 62 -0.77 -5.28 12.82
C ARG A 62 -1.98 -6.19 12.71
N TRP A 63 -1.90 -7.18 11.83
CA TRP A 63 -2.90 -8.22 11.68
C TRP A 63 -2.28 -9.57 11.94
N LYS A 64 -2.96 -10.36 12.78
CA LYS A 64 -2.64 -11.76 12.97
C LYS A 64 -3.59 -12.58 12.12
N LEU A 65 -3.04 -13.43 11.26
CA LEU A 65 -3.83 -14.27 10.38
C LEU A 65 -4.40 -15.46 11.14
N GLU A 66 -5.65 -15.80 10.84
CA GLU A 66 -6.31 -16.98 11.43
C GLU A 66 -5.84 -18.30 10.81
N HIS A 67 -5.33 -18.23 9.58
CA HIS A 67 -4.88 -19.38 8.80
C HIS A 67 -3.49 -19.14 8.23
N SER A 68 -2.73 -20.21 8.06
CA SER A 68 -1.38 -20.13 7.54
C SER A 68 -1.38 -19.69 6.07
N THR A 69 -0.52 -18.72 5.75
CA THR A 69 -0.37 -18.19 4.38
C THR A 69 0.95 -18.59 3.73
N LYS A 70 1.58 -19.63 4.28
CA LYS A 70 2.90 -20.12 3.92
C LYS A 70 3.05 -20.59 2.48
N THR A 71 2.03 -21.17 1.87
CA THR A 71 2.07 -21.64 0.46
C THR A 71 1.18 -20.80 -0.45
N ARG A 72 0.14 -20.18 0.09
CA ARG A 72 -0.79 -19.33 -0.66
C ARG A 72 -1.12 -18.10 0.18
N PHE A 73 -1.04 -16.94 -0.45
CA PHE A 73 -1.39 -15.67 0.15
C PHE A 73 -2.18 -14.84 -0.86
N SER A 74 -3.25 -14.21 -0.42
CA SER A 74 -4.04 -13.30 -1.24
C SER A 74 -4.37 -12.06 -0.42
N LEU A 75 -4.17 -10.90 -1.01
CA LEU A 75 -4.42 -9.60 -0.39
C LEU A 75 -5.05 -8.68 -1.42
N ARG A 76 -6.19 -8.08 -1.06
CA ARG A 76 -6.86 -7.07 -1.86
C ARG A 76 -7.26 -5.89 -0.99
N PHE A 77 -6.84 -4.69 -1.38
CA PHE A 77 -7.14 -3.47 -0.65
C PHE A 77 -7.10 -2.25 -1.58
N ARG A 78 -7.65 -1.13 -1.08
CA ARG A 78 -7.58 0.16 -1.76
C ARG A 78 -6.61 1.07 -1.03
N ILE A 79 -5.83 1.84 -1.78
CA ILE A 79 -4.91 2.84 -1.23
C ILE A 79 -5.09 4.19 -1.89
N ARG A 80 -4.68 5.22 -1.17
CA ARG A 80 -4.54 6.58 -1.66
C ARG A 80 -3.33 7.21 -0.99
N THR A 81 -2.38 7.74 -1.75
CA THR A 81 -1.20 8.37 -1.18
C THR A 81 -0.60 9.44 -2.09
N ARG A 82 0.18 10.35 -1.49
CA ARG A 82 1.06 11.29 -2.19
C ARG A 82 2.54 10.94 -2.04
N GLN A 83 2.84 9.94 -1.20
CA GLN A 83 4.19 9.46 -0.99
C GLN A 83 4.59 8.54 -2.13
N SER A 84 5.73 8.83 -2.76
CA SER A 84 6.30 8.01 -3.83
C SER A 84 7.14 6.84 -3.29
N SER A 85 7.37 6.78 -1.98
CA SER A 85 8.12 5.71 -1.32
C SER A 85 7.45 5.40 0.02
N ALA A 86 7.00 4.17 0.21
CA ALA A 86 6.37 3.72 1.46
C ALA A 86 6.25 2.19 1.48
N ILE A 87 6.29 1.58 2.67
CA ILE A 87 5.89 0.18 2.86
C ILE A 87 4.37 0.11 3.00
N LEU A 88 3.72 -0.62 2.10
CA LEU A 88 2.27 -0.86 2.17
C LEU A 88 1.97 -2.05 3.07
N MET A 89 2.70 -3.14 2.87
CA MET A 89 2.60 -4.38 3.64
C MET A 89 3.97 -5.01 3.81
N SER A 90 4.24 -5.55 4.99
CA SER A 90 5.42 -6.37 5.26
C SER A 90 5.10 -7.52 6.19
N ALA A 91 5.66 -8.68 5.88
CA ALA A 91 5.74 -9.83 6.76
C ALA A 91 7.16 -10.39 6.68
N ARG A 92 7.80 -10.65 7.82
CA ARG A 92 9.19 -11.12 7.91
C ARG A 92 9.27 -12.31 8.86
N GLY A 93 10.11 -13.26 8.51
CA GLY A 93 10.69 -14.23 9.43
C GLY A 93 12.20 -14.06 9.49
N GLN A 94 12.91 -15.09 9.95
CA GLN A 94 14.37 -15.05 10.06
C GLN A 94 15.10 -14.87 8.71
N LEU A 95 14.61 -15.54 7.67
CA LEU A 95 15.18 -15.52 6.32
C LEU A 95 14.14 -15.08 5.29
N ASP A 96 12.92 -15.56 5.46
CA ASP A 96 11.83 -15.38 4.52
C ASP A 96 11.16 -14.02 4.74
N TYR A 97 10.73 -13.37 3.67
CA TYR A 97 9.95 -12.13 3.77
C TYR A 97 9.02 -11.95 2.58
N SER A 98 8.01 -11.12 2.79
CA SER A 98 7.04 -10.69 1.80
C SER A 98 6.73 -9.22 2.02
N ILE A 99 7.10 -8.38 1.05
CA ILE A 99 7.05 -6.93 1.17
C ILE A 99 6.39 -6.34 -0.07
N LEU A 100 5.31 -5.60 0.14
CA LEU A 100 4.65 -4.78 -0.87
C LEU A 100 4.92 -3.31 -0.55
N GLN A 101 5.48 -2.59 -1.52
CA GLN A 101 5.93 -1.22 -1.31
C GLN A 101 5.70 -0.34 -2.54
N LEU A 102 5.77 0.97 -2.32
CA LEU A 102 5.96 1.95 -3.36
C LEU A 102 7.44 2.28 -3.47
N GLU A 103 7.96 2.32 -4.69
CA GLU A 103 9.33 2.73 -4.99
C GLU A 103 9.33 3.69 -6.18
N ARG A 104 9.61 4.97 -5.91
CA ARG A 104 9.52 6.07 -6.89
C ARG A 104 8.15 6.10 -7.59
N GLY A 105 7.09 5.95 -6.81
CA GLY A 105 5.69 5.91 -7.25
C GLY A 105 5.20 4.54 -7.71
N ASN A 106 6.11 3.66 -8.14
CA ASN A 106 5.77 2.37 -8.72
C ASN A 106 5.39 1.34 -7.66
N LEU A 107 4.43 0.47 -7.98
CA LEU A 107 4.12 -0.69 -7.14
C LEU A 107 5.17 -1.77 -7.32
N LEU A 108 5.75 -2.22 -6.20
CA LEU A 108 6.79 -3.24 -6.17
C LEU A 108 6.49 -4.26 -5.07
N TYR A 109 6.41 -5.52 -5.46
CA TYR A 109 6.35 -6.66 -4.54
C TYR A 109 7.69 -7.40 -4.57
N LYS A 110 8.24 -7.67 -3.39
CA LYS A 110 9.46 -8.47 -3.19
C LYS A 110 9.18 -9.58 -2.19
N PHE A 111 9.67 -10.78 -2.49
CA PHE A 111 9.49 -11.92 -1.61
C PHE A 111 10.62 -12.92 -1.74
N ASP A 112 11.01 -13.51 -0.62
CA ASP A 112 12.01 -14.59 -0.56
C ASP A 112 11.46 -15.71 0.31
N CYS A 113 11.52 -16.94 -0.21
CA CYS A 113 11.11 -18.16 0.48
C CYS A 113 12.34 -18.94 1.02
N GLY A 114 13.49 -18.28 1.14
CA GLY A 114 14.75 -18.84 1.64
C GLY A 114 15.65 -19.40 0.55
N SER A 115 15.38 -19.12 -0.73
CA SER A 115 16.25 -19.53 -1.86
C SER A 115 16.50 -18.42 -2.87
N GLY A 116 16.19 -17.17 -2.52
CA GLY A 116 16.48 -15.96 -3.27
C GLY A 116 15.25 -15.10 -3.52
N GLU A 117 15.49 -13.80 -3.69
CA GLU A 117 14.44 -12.79 -3.87
C GLU A 117 13.80 -12.87 -5.26
N GLY A 118 12.47 -13.02 -5.28
CA GLY A 118 11.62 -12.74 -6.43
C GLY A 118 11.06 -11.32 -6.36
N GLN A 119 10.82 -10.72 -7.52
CA GLN A 119 10.24 -9.38 -7.63
C GLN A 119 9.13 -9.32 -8.67
N VAL A 120 8.09 -8.52 -8.41
CA VAL A 120 7.01 -8.19 -9.34
C VAL A 120 6.79 -6.68 -9.31
N LYS A 121 6.80 -6.02 -10.46
CA LYS A 121 6.71 -4.55 -10.54
C LYS A 121 5.64 -4.11 -11.55
N ILE A 122 4.81 -3.14 -11.14
CA ILE A 122 3.93 -2.39 -12.03
C ILE A 122 4.42 -0.93 -12.07
N PRO A 123 4.96 -0.43 -13.20
CA PRO A 123 5.56 0.89 -13.30
C PRO A 123 4.52 2.01 -13.49
N VAL A 124 3.55 2.08 -12.58
CA VAL A 124 2.48 3.09 -12.55
C VAL A 124 2.65 3.91 -11.28
N ASP A 125 2.64 5.24 -11.41
CA ASP A 125 2.77 6.15 -10.27
C ASP A 125 1.48 6.22 -9.45
N LEU A 126 1.50 5.63 -8.26
CA LEU A 126 0.41 5.61 -7.28
C LEU A 126 0.43 6.82 -6.32
N SER A 127 1.36 7.77 -6.51
CA SER A 127 1.50 8.98 -5.67
C SER A 127 0.69 10.19 -6.19
N ASP A 128 -0.31 9.92 -7.03
CA ASP A 128 -1.21 10.88 -7.64
C ASP A 128 -2.35 11.34 -6.71
N GLY A 129 -2.42 10.76 -5.50
CA GLY A 129 -3.43 11.05 -4.50
C GLY A 129 -4.83 10.61 -4.88
N GLN A 130 -5.00 9.69 -5.82
CA GLN A 130 -6.28 9.05 -6.13
C GLN A 130 -6.36 7.68 -5.47
N TRP A 131 -7.58 7.12 -5.46
CA TRP A 131 -7.81 5.78 -4.97
C TRP A 131 -7.43 4.75 -6.02
N HIS A 132 -6.61 3.79 -5.62
CA HIS A 132 -6.20 2.65 -6.43
C HIS A 132 -6.54 1.34 -5.74
N THR A 133 -6.93 0.33 -6.51
CA THR A 133 -7.18 -1.03 -6.02
C THR A 133 -5.99 -1.92 -6.35
N ILE A 134 -5.36 -2.47 -5.32
CA ILE A 134 -4.24 -3.40 -5.44
C ILE A 134 -4.72 -4.80 -5.06
N GLN A 135 -4.35 -5.78 -5.87
CA GLN A 135 -4.48 -7.19 -5.56
C GLN A 135 -3.12 -7.88 -5.71
N LEU A 136 -2.76 -8.67 -4.72
CA LEU A 136 -1.55 -9.48 -4.68
C LEU A 136 -1.97 -10.92 -4.40
N ASP A 137 -1.62 -11.82 -5.31
CA ASP A 137 -1.82 -13.25 -5.17
C ASP A 137 -0.47 -13.96 -5.27
N ARG A 138 -0.06 -14.66 -4.23
CA ARG A 138 1.12 -15.52 -4.23
C ARG A 138 0.70 -16.97 -4.10
N HIS A 139 1.24 -17.81 -4.96
CA HIS A 139 1.13 -19.26 -4.89
C HIS A 139 2.52 -19.90 -5.03
N GLY A 140 3.06 -20.36 -3.91
CA GLY A 140 4.42 -20.86 -3.81
C GLY A 140 5.43 -19.81 -4.27
N ARG A 141 6.24 -20.16 -5.27
CA ARG A 141 7.24 -19.25 -5.83
C ARG A 141 6.68 -18.20 -6.78
N GLN A 142 5.44 -18.36 -7.25
CA GLN A 142 4.85 -17.44 -8.21
C GLN A 142 4.01 -16.38 -7.50
N ALA A 143 4.10 -15.15 -7.96
CA ALA A 143 3.28 -14.04 -7.50
C ALA A 143 2.71 -13.26 -8.69
N GLU A 144 1.47 -12.81 -8.53
CA GLU A 144 0.76 -11.94 -9.45
C GLU A 144 0.33 -10.68 -8.72
N LEU A 145 0.62 -9.53 -9.34
CA LEU A 145 0.11 -8.22 -8.94
C LEU A 145 -0.90 -7.75 -9.97
N ALA A 146 -2.04 -7.23 -9.49
CA ALA A 146 -3.01 -6.53 -10.30
C ALA A 146 -3.30 -5.13 -9.72
N LEU A 147 -3.44 -4.15 -10.60
CA LEU A 147 -3.72 -2.75 -10.27
C LEU A 147 -4.88 -2.23 -11.13
N ASP A 148 -5.90 -1.68 -10.47
CA ASP A 148 -7.07 -1.01 -11.07
C ASP A 148 -7.76 -1.80 -12.19
N SER A 149 -7.68 -3.13 -12.14
CA SER A 149 -8.17 -4.06 -13.17
C SER A 149 -7.56 -3.86 -14.56
N SER A 150 -6.58 -2.98 -14.71
CA SER A 150 -6.01 -2.54 -16.00
C SER A 150 -4.58 -3.01 -16.18
N TYR A 151 -3.83 -3.15 -15.08
CA TYR A 151 -2.44 -3.57 -15.11
C TYR A 151 -2.28 -4.87 -14.34
N THR A 152 -1.53 -5.81 -14.92
CA THR A 152 -1.14 -7.06 -14.26
C THR A 152 0.34 -7.32 -14.51
N ALA A 153 1.00 -7.91 -13.53
CA ALA A 153 2.39 -8.35 -13.63
C ALA A 153 2.57 -9.64 -12.84
N VAL A 154 3.44 -10.52 -13.34
CA VAL A 154 3.76 -11.80 -12.70
C VAL A 154 5.27 -11.87 -12.49
N GLY A 155 5.69 -12.49 -11.40
CA GLY A 155 7.09 -12.83 -11.18
C GLY A 155 7.22 -14.10 -10.35
N VAL A 156 8.44 -14.62 -10.31
CA VAL A 156 8.75 -15.91 -9.68
C VAL A 156 10.03 -15.76 -8.87
N SER A 157 10.03 -16.24 -7.62
CA SER A 157 11.27 -16.34 -6.84
C SER A 157 12.15 -17.49 -7.36
N PRO A 158 13.48 -17.30 -7.41
CA PRO A 158 14.42 -18.33 -7.84
C PRO A 158 14.56 -19.46 -6.81
N GLY A 159 15.25 -20.53 -7.22
CA GLY A 159 15.54 -21.68 -6.36
C GLY A 159 14.36 -22.66 -6.22
N ILE A 160 14.32 -23.38 -5.10
CA ILE A 160 13.40 -24.52 -4.90
C ILE A 160 12.38 -24.30 -3.78
N HIS A 161 12.62 -23.34 -2.88
CA HIS A 161 11.73 -23.12 -1.75
C HIS A 161 10.50 -22.33 -2.18
N ALA A 162 9.33 -22.79 -1.76
CA ALA A 162 8.03 -22.18 -2.07
C ALA A 162 7.23 -21.81 -0.82
N VAL A 163 7.71 -22.23 0.34
CA VAL A 163 7.08 -22.02 1.65
C VAL A 163 7.66 -20.73 2.24
N LEU A 164 6.79 -19.81 2.62
CA LEU A 164 7.15 -18.54 3.22
C LEU A 164 6.97 -18.62 4.74
N ASN A 165 8.05 -18.81 5.48
CA ASN A 165 8.04 -18.91 6.94
C ASN A 165 8.20 -17.51 7.58
N VAL A 166 7.10 -16.77 7.62
CA VAL A 166 7.02 -15.51 8.38
C VAL A 166 6.71 -15.78 9.85
N ASP A 167 7.25 -14.96 10.73
CA ASP A 167 7.10 -15.17 12.17
C ASP A 167 5.64 -14.91 12.59
N SER A 168 5.12 -15.79 13.45
CA SER A 168 3.84 -15.63 14.15
C SER A 168 2.59 -15.43 13.27
N GLU A 169 2.66 -15.68 11.96
CA GLU A 169 1.58 -15.42 10.99
C GLU A 169 1.05 -13.97 11.09
N GLU A 170 1.96 -13.02 11.37
CA GLU A 170 1.67 -11.60 11.49
C GLU A 170 2.03 -10.84 10.22
N ILE A 171 1.16 -9.88 9.87
CA ILE A 171 1.36 -8.95 8.76
C ILE A 171 1.24 -7.54 9.29
N PHE A 172 2.20 -6.70 8.90
CA PHE A 172 2.21 -5.28 9.20
C PHE A 172 1.83 -4.48 7.96
N PHE A 173 1.04 -3.44 8.16
CA PHE A 173 0.70 -2.44 7.13
C PHE A 173 1.20 -1.08 7.57
N GLY A 174 1.65 -0.27 6.61
CA GLY A 174 2.06 1.12 6.87
C GLY A 174 3.54 1.31 7.19
N ALA A 175 4.25 0.27 7.60
CA ALA A 175 5.68 0.31 7.87
C ALA A 175 6.27 -1.10 7.88
N GLU A 176 7.59 -1.18 7.83
CA GLU A 176 8.33 -2.37 8.23
C GLU A 176 8.55 -2.35 9.74
N VAL A 177 8.26 -3.46 10.42
CA VAL A 177 8.35 -3.56 11.88
C VAL A 177 9.18 -4.78 12.25
N ASP A 178 10.30 -4.54 12.94
CA ASP A 178 11.13 -5.58 13.55
C ASP A 178 10.83 -5.60 15.05
N VAL A 179 10.43 -6.74 15.60
CA VAL A 179 10.13 -6.87 17.05
C VAL A 179 11.32 -7.51 17.75
N PHE A 180 11.96 -6.76 18.65
CA PHE A 180 13.08 -7.29 19.44
C PHE A 180 12.62 -8.30 20.50
N PRO A 181 13.51 -9.16 21.03
CA PRO A 181 13.17 -10.14 22.07
C PRO A 181 12.58 -9.55 23.36
N ASN A 182 12.85 -8.27 23.63
CA ASN A 182 12.27 -7.53 24.76
C ASN A 182 10.85 -6.99 24.48
N GLY A 183 10.29 -7.29 23.30
CA GLY A 183 8.97 -6.85 22.85
C GLY A 183 8.90 -5.44 22.28
N TYR A 184 10.04 -4.73 22.18
CA TYR A 184 10.05 -3.38 21.63
C TYR A 184 10.03 -3.40 20.09
N PRO A 185 9.09 -2.68 19.43
CA PRO A 185 9.05 -2.61 17.98
C PRO A 185 10.01 -1.53 17.45
N ASP A 186 10.87 -1.90 16.51
CA ASP A 186 11.59 -0.95 15.65
C ASP A 186 10.83 -0.76 14.34
N ILE A 187 10.51 0.50 14.04
CA ILE A 187 9.65 0.87 12.92
C ILE A 187 10.51 1.55 11.87
N ARG A 188 10.46 1.05 10.64
CA ARG A 188 11.29 1.51 9.52
C ARG A 188 10.43 1.72 8.28
N ARG A 189 10.88 2.63 7.41
CA ARG A 189 10.32 2.83 6.05
C ARG A 189 8.79 3.03 6.03
N GLY A 190 8.28 3.85 6.95
CA GLY A 190 6.86 4.20 7.01
C GLY A 190 6.42 5.17 5.90
N PHE A 191 5.25 5.79 6.08
CA PHE A 191 4.73 6.85 5.20
C PHE A 191 5.28 8.23 5.60
N GLU A 192 6.57 8.45 5.38
CA GLU A 192 7.30 9.71 5.66
C GLU A 192 7.35 10.64 4.44
#